data_AF-A0A1A8L1W7-F1
#
_entry.id   AF-A0A1A8L1W7-F1
#
_cell.length_a   1.000
_cell.length_b   1.000
_cell.length_c   1.000
_cell.angle_alpha   90.00
_cell.angle_beta   90.00
_cell.angle_gamma   90.00
#
_symmetry.space_group_name_H-M   'P 1'
#
loop_
_entity.id
_entity.type
_entity.pdbx_description
1 polymer ?
#
loop_
_entity_poly.entity_id
_entity_poly.type
_entity_poly.pdbx_seq_one_letter_code
_entity_poly.pdbx_strand_id
1 'polypeptide(L)'
;MGVPTVTAARILKGQLAGKSGEESSLVMDTFPYLALSKTYNVDQQMPDSAGTATAYLCGVKANYGTIGVTASTPRKNCKAARGNEVESVLHRAKKSGKSVGIVTTTRVQHASPSANYAHSADREWYSDADLTTEAVENGCRDIAYQLVHNTEIDVILGGGRRYMLPRTASDPEYPAEKGDRKDGKDLIAEWAKKKTGKVAKYVWNKTDFDAVDPRHTDFLLGLFEPKDCRYELERDPVMDPSLTEMTEKAIKILSKNPKGFFLFVEGGRIDHGHHDGK
;
A
#
# COMPACT_ATOMS: atom_id res chain seq x y z
N MET A 1 -1.40 14.74 -2.22
CA MET A 1 -1.04 15.93 -1.41
C MET A 1 -0.44 17.00 -2.33
N GLY A 2 -1.26 17.94 -2.80
CA GLY A 2 -0.80 19.00 -3.71
C GLY A 2 -0.11 20.15 -2.96
N VAL A 3 0.45 21.12 -3.71
CA VAL A 3 1.08 22.32 -3.13
C VAL A 3 0.16 23.06 -2.14
N PRO A 4 -1.15 23.24 -2.42
CA PRO A 4 -2.07 23.86 -1.45
C PRO A 4 -2.18 23.06 -0.14
N THR A 5 -2.28 21.74 -0.22
CA THR A 5 -2.32 20.85 0.96
C THR A 5 -1.06 20.99 1.81
N VAL A 6 0.12 21.09 1.18
CA VAL A 6 1.40 21.27 1.88
C VAL A 6 1.42 22.57 2.67
N THR A 7 1.03 23.69 2.04
CA THR A 7 1.00 24.99 2.72
C THR A 7 -0.03 25.03 3.85
N ALA A 8 -1.23 24.49 3.64
CA ALA A 8 -2.24 24.39 4.70
C ALA A 8 -1.76 23.54 5.88
N ALA A 9 -1.13 22.40 5.61
CA ALA A 9 -0.57 21.52 6.64
C ALA A 9 0.58 22.19 7.42
N ARG A 10 1.41 23.01 6.76
CA ARG A 10 2.47 23.80 7.40
C ARG A 10 1.91 24.77 8.42
N ILE A 11 0.89 25.55 8.02
CA ILE A 11 0.21 26.51 8.88
C ILE A 11 -0.41 25.80 10.08
N LEU A 12 -1.19 24.73 9.83
CA LEU A 12 -1.83 23.94 10.88
C LEU A 12 -0.80 23.38 11.87
N LYS A 13 0.30 22.80 11.39
CA LYS A 13 1.38 22.28 12.25
C LYS A 13 1.96 23.37 13.15
N GLY A 14 2.21 24.56 12.61
CA GLY A 14 2.75 25.66 13.40
C GLY A 14 1.77 26.16 14.47
N GLN A 15 0.49 26.26 14.12
CA GLN A 15 -0.58 26.63 15.06
C GLN A 15 -0.75 25.62 16.19
N LEU A 16 -0.71 24.31 15.87
CA LEU A 16 -0.73 23.25 16.88
C LEU A 16 0.49 23.28 17.81
N ALA A 17 1.60 23.90 17.37
CA ALA A 17 2.80 24.14 18.19
C ALA A 17 2.77 25.51 18.91
N GLY A 18 1.64 26.21 18.92
CA GLY A 18 1.48 27.51 19.59
C GLY A 18 2.11 28.69 18.84
N LYS A 19 2.39 28.57 17.55
CA LYS A 19 2.93 29.64 16.69
C LYS A 19 1.85 30.20 15.74
N SER A 20 2.18 31.25 14.97
CA SER A 20 1.25 31.81 13.96
C SER A 20 0.94 30.82 12.84
N GLY A 21 1.96 30.09 12.37
CA GLY A 21 1.80 28.99 11.42
C GLY A 21 2.58 29.19 10.14
N GLU A 22 2.45 30.35 9.50
CA GLU A 22 2.98 30.64 8.16
C GLU A 22 4.51 30.52 8.09
N GLU A 23 5.20 30.88 9.17
CA GLU A 23 6.66 30.83 9.31
C GLU A 23 7.20 29.46 9.75
N SER A 24 6.31 28.53 10.12
CA SER A 24 6.73 27.19 10.54
C SER A 24 7.21 26.36 9.35
N SER A 25 8.01 25.32 9.61
CA SER A 25 8.48 24.40 8.56
C SER A 25 8.01 22.97 8.81
N LEU A 26 7.56 22.32 7.74
CA LEU A 26 7.41 20.86 7.68
C LEU A 26 8.80 20.22 7.60
N VAL A 27 8.90 18.94 7.95
CA VAL A 27 10.16 18.19 7.78
C VAL A 27 10.52 18.09 6.29
N MET A 28 9.53 17.99 5.40
CA MET A 28 9.76 18.00 3.94
C MET A 28 10.27 19.34 3.39
N ASP A 29 10.05 20.45 4.10
CA ASP A 29 10.53 21.77 3.67
C ASP A 29 12.05 21.91 3.85
N THR A 30 12.69 21.05 4.65
CA THR A 30 14.14 21.08 4.89
C THR A 30 14.95 20.33 3.83
N PHE A 31 14.28 19.69 2.87
CA PHE A 31 14.94 18.95 1.80
C PHE A 31 15.60 19.94 0.82
N PRO A 32 16.89 19.75 0.45
CA PRO A 32 17.64 20.75 -0.31
C PRO A 32 17.27 20.81 -1.80
N TYR A 33 16.55 19.79 -2.32
CA TYR A 33 16.21 19.68 -3.74
C TYR A 33 14.70 19.60 -3.91
N LEU A 34 14.18 20.45 -4.79
CA LEU A 34 12.77 20.52 -5.15
C LEU A 34 12.63 20.44 -6.67
N ALA A 35 11.64 19.69 -7.12
CA ALA A 35 11.23 19.64 -8.52
C ALA A 35 9.70 19.63 -8.61
N LEU A 36 9.18 20.06 -9.76
CA LEU A 36 7.76 19.92 -10.08
C LEU A 36 7.53 18.65 -10.91
N SER A 37 6.41 17.96 -10.65
CA SER A 37 6.04 16.72 -11.34
C SER A 37 4.77 16.93 -12.18
N LYS A 38 4.82 16.55 -13.47
CA LYS A 38 3.65 16.58 -14.37
C LYS A 38 2.87 15.28 -14.28
N THR A 39 1.70 15.32 -13.67
CA THR A 39 0.99 14.13 -13.18
C THR A 39 -0.01 13.48 -14.14
N TYR A 40 -0.31 14.07 -15.30
CA TYR A 40 -1.28 13.53 -16.26
C TYR A 40 -1.06 12.03 -16.57
N ASN A 41 -2.13 11.24 -16.67
CA ASN A 41 -2.06 9.88 -17.22
C ASN A 41 -2.06 9.94 -18.75
N VAL A 42 -1.74 8.83 -19.41
CA VAL A 42 -1.64 8.83 -20.89
C VAL A 42 -2.98 9.23 -21.54
N ASP A 43 -4.08 8.83 -20.94
CA ASP A 43 -5.45 9.00 -21.43
C ASP A 43 -6.26 10.07 -20.67
N GLN A 44 -5.74 10.64 -19.58
CA GLN A 44 -6.45 11.61 -18.73
C GLN A 44 -5.55 12.75 -18.27
N GLN A 45 -6.03 14.00 -18.43
CA GLN A 45 -5.33 15.18 -17.93
C GLN A 45 -5.37 15.25 -16.39
N MET A 46 -6.53 14.94 -15.80
CA MET A 46 -6.69 14.75 -14.36
C MET A 46 -6.51 13.27 -14.04
N PRO A 47 -5.35 12.88 -13.47
CA PRO A 47 -5.02 11.48 -13.32
C PRO A 47 -5.77 10.84 -12.13
N ASP A 48 -5.65 9.52 -12.01
CA ASP A 48 -5.93 8.81 -10.76
C ASP A 48 -4.67 8.31 -10.06
N SER A 49 -4.86 7.73 -8.87
CA SER A 49 -3.81 7.12 -8.07
C SER A 49 -3.14 5.93 -8.78
N ALA A 50 -3.86 5.13 -9.57
CA ALA A 50 -3.30 3.92 -10.19
C ALA A 50 -2.34 4.24 -11.33
N GLY A 51 -2.76 5.06 -12.30
CA GLY A 51 -1.91 5.44 -13.41
C GLY A 51 -0.70 6.25 -12.95
N THR A 52 -0.86 7.09 -11.90
CA THR A 52 0.27 7.85 -11.32
C THR A 52 1.22 6.95 -10.54
N ALA A 53 0.71 5.99 -9.76
CA ALA A 53 1.55 5.03 -9.05
C ALA A 53 2.42 4.20 -9.99
N THR A 54 1.87 3.75 -11.12
CA THR A 54 2.65 3.10 -12.17
C THR A 54 3.76 4.02 -12.68
N ALA A 55 3.49 5.32 -12.85
CA ALA A 55 4.50 6.28 -13.29
C ALA A 55 5.64 6.44 -12.27
N TYR A 56 5.35 6.74 -11.00
CA TYR A 56 6.41 7.04 -10.02
C TYR A 56 7.06 5.79 -9.39
N LEU A 57 6.44 4.60 -9.50
CA LEU A 57 7.01 3.35 -8.97
C LEU A 57 7.60 2.44 -10.04
N CYS A 58 7.11 2.50 -11.28
CA CYS A 58 7.64 1.67 -12.39
C CYS A 58 8.46 2.48 -13.40
N GLY A 59 8.25 3.80 -13.48
CA GLY A 59 8.94 4.69 -14.42
C GLY A 59 8.27 4.77 -15.80
N VAL A 60 7.01 4.34 -15.91
CA VAL A 60 6.22 4.34 -17.17
C VAL A 60 4.85 4.94 -16.89
N LYS A 61 4.43 5.94 -17.68
CA LYS A 61 3.05 6.44 -17.59
C LYS A 61 2.06 5.41 -18.13
N ALA A 62 0.93 5.28 -17.44
CA ALA A 62 -0.11 4.32 -17.76
C ALA A 62 -1.47 5.01 -17.96
N ASN A 63 -2.48 4.20 -18.29
CA ASN A 63 -3.86 4.65 -18.39
C ASN A 63 -4.51 4.76 -17.00
N TYR A 64 -5.51 5.62 -16.90
CA TYR A 64 -6.34 5.80 -15.71
C TYR A 64 -6.89 4.47 -15.20
N GLY A 65 -6.74 4.21 -13.91
CA GLY A 65 -7.29 3.03 -13.24
C GLY A 65 -6.53 1.72 -13.50
N THR A 66 -5.39 1.76 -14.19
CA THR A 66 -4.52 0.59 -14.42
C THR A 66 -3.28 0.61 -13.53
N ILE A 67 -2.79 -0.56 -13.13
CA ILE A 67 -1.71 -0.71 -12.14
C ILE A 67 -0.60 -1.56 -12.74
N GLY A 68 0.62 -1.05 -12.75
CA GLY A 68 1.81 -1.83 -13.11
C GLY A 68 1.79 -2.36 -14.55
N VAL A 69 1.03 -1.73 -15.44
CA VAL A 69 0.95 -2.07 -16.87
C VAL A 69 1.11 -0.84 -17.74
N THR A 70 1.55 -1.02 -18.99
CA THR A 70 1.68 0.08 -19.95
C THR A 70 0.31 0.61 -20.39
N ALA A 71 0.31 1.77 -21.05
CA ALA A 71 -0.88 2.36 -21.67
C ALA A 71 -1.45 1.54 -22.86
N SER A 72 -0.79 0.45 -23.25
CA SER A 72 -1.36 -0.52 -24.21
C SER A 72 -2.44 -1.42 -23.57
N THR A 73 -2.66 -1.32 -22.26
CA THR A 73 -3.73 -2.01 -21.53
C THR A 73 -4.92 -1.06 -21.32
N PRO A 74 -6.05 -1.24 -22.02
CA PRO A 74 -7.29 -0.57 -21.66
C PRO A 74 -7.78 -1.03 -20.29
N ARG A 75 -8.37 -0.11 -19.52
CA ARG A 75 -8.93 -0.44 -18.20
C ARG A 75 -9.98 -1.56 -18.33
N LYS A 76 -9.99 -2.49 -17.37
CA LYS A 76 -10.85 -3.69 -17.30
C LYS A 76 -10.62 -4.75 -18.38
N ASN A 77 -9.58 -4.62 -19.21
CA ASN A 77 -9.25 -5.62 -20.22
C ASN A 77 -8.11 -6.52 -19.71
N CYS A 78 -8.46 -7.64 -19.07
CA CYS A 78 -7.48 -8.56 -18.53
C CYS A 78 -6.57 -9.13 -19.63
N LYS A 79 -7.17 -9.54 -20.75
CA LYS A 79 -6.43 -10.11 -21.87
C LYS A 79 -5.31 -9.19 -22.36
N ALA A 80 -5.56 -7.89 -22.42
CA ALA A 80 -4.59 -6.88 -22.86
C ALA A 80 -3.48 -6.61 -21.84
N ALA A 81 -3.67 -6.95 -20.55
CA ALA A 81 -2.64 -6.76 -19.53
C ALA A 81 -1.42 -7.66 -19.76
N ARG A 82 -1.64 -8.85 -20.32
CA ARG A 82 -0.60 -9.86 -20.54
C ARG A 82 0.45 -9.36 -21.54
N GLY A 83 1.71 -9.34 -21.13
CA GLY A 83 2.84 -8.85 -21.93
C GLY A 83 3.03 -7.33 -21.85
N ASN A 84 2.18 -6.62 -21.12
CA ASN A 84 2.26 -5.17 -20.90
C ASN A 84 2.64 -4.84 -19.46
N GLU A 85 3.08 -5.80 -18.66
CA GLU A 85 3.54 -5.60 -17.28
C GLU A 85 4.82 -4.75 -17.23
N VAL A 86 4.91 -3.86 -16.24
CA VAL A 86 6.11 -3.04 -15.99
C VAL A 86 6.63 -3.23 -14.57
N GLU A 87 7.92 -3.55 -14.43
CA GLU A 87 8.53 -3.83 -13.13
C GLU A 87 8.70 -2.57 -12.28
N SER A 88 8.24 -2.64 -11.02
CA SER A 88 8.43 -1.58 -10.04
C SER A 88 9.89 -1.46 -9.58
N VAL A 89 10.24 -0.33 -8.98
CA VAL A 89 11.52 -0.16 -8.28
C VAL A 89 11.62 -1.12 -7.09
N LEU A 90 10.50 -1.42 -6.42
CA LEU A 90 10.45 -2.40 -5.33
C LEU A 90 10.87 -3.79 -5.83
N HIS A 91 10.29 -4.26 -6.94
CA HIS A 91 10.64 -5.55 -7.52
C HIS A 91 12.12 -5.62 -7.91
N ARG A 92 12.63 -4.57 -8.56
CA ARG A 92 14.05 -4.45 -8.94
C ARG A 92 14.98 -4.41 -7.73
N ALA A 93 14.60 -3.72 -6.65
CA ALA A 93 15.35 -3.70 -5.40
C ALA A 93 15.44 -5.11 -4.79
N LYS A 94 14.32 -5.84 -4.74
CA LYS A 94 14.30 -7.22 -4.25
C LYS A 94 15.18 -8.14 -5.10
N LYS A 95 15.09 -8.05 -6.43
CA LYS A 95 15.94 -8.79 -7.38
C LYS A 95 17.43 -8.50 -7.21
N SER A 96 17.77 -7.30 -6.74
CA SER A 96 19.14 -6.88 -6.42
C SER A 96 19.61 -7.33 -5.03
N GLY A 97 18.79 -8.12 -4.31
CA GLY A 97 19.08 -8.65 -2.98
C GLY A 97 18.87 -7.66 -1.83
N LYS A 98 18.21 -6.52 -2.09
CA LYS A 98 17.79 -5.58 -1.04
C LYS A 98 16.52 -6.10 -0.36
N SER A 99 16.30 -5.69 0.90
CA SER A 99 15.01 -5.90 1.56
C SER A 99 14.02 -4.86 1.08
N VAL A 100 12.73 -5.19 1.09
CA VAL A 100 11.70 -4.29 0.59
C VAL A 100 10.49 -4.22 1.52
N GLY A 101 9.87 -3.04 1.61
CA GLY A 101 8.67 -2.87 2.42
C GLY A 101 7.69 -1.83 1.91
N ILE A 102 6.45 -1.98 2.36
CA ILE A 102 5.30 -1.14 2.06
C ILE A 102 4.63 -0.78 3.38
N VAL A 103 4.42 0.50 3.60
CA VAL A 103 3.67 1.06 4.73
C VAL A 103 2.64 2.04 4.17
N THR A 104 1.38 1.89 4.54
CA THR A 104 0.30 2.80 4.11
C THR A 104 -0.78 2.91 5.17
N THR A 105 -1.53 4.01 5.15
CA THR A 105 -2.78 4.16 5.93
C THR A 105 -4.03 3.73 5.16
N THR A 106 -3.88 3.19 3.95
CA THR A 106 -4.97 2.57 3.17
C THR A 106 -4.93 1.05 3.30
N ARG A 107 -5.87 0.36 2.66
CA ARG A 107 -5.72 -1.08 2.39
C ARG A 107 -4.42 -1.30 1.61
N VAL A 108 -3.61 -2.30 1.97
CA VAL A 108 -2.34 -2.57 1.27
C VAL A 108 -2.51 -2.96 -0.21
N GLN A 109 -3.75 -3.27 -0.60
CA GLN A 109 -4.21 -3.54 -1.96
C GLN A 109 -4.64 -2.28 -2.73
N HIS A 110 -4.59 -1.09 -2.12
CA HIS A 110 -4.98 0.15 -2.79
C HIS A 110 -4.04 0.46 -3.96
N ALA A 111 -4.45 1.36 -4.85
CA ALA A 111 -3.73 1.67 -6.08
C ALA A 111 -2.25 2.06 -5.87
N SER A 112 -1.96 2.97 -4.94
CA SER A 112 -0.59 3.41 -4.66
C SER A 112 0.34 2.30 -4.14
N PRO A 113 -0.01 1.56 -3.07
CA PRO A 113 0.86 0.49 -2.59
C PRO A 113 0.94 -0.66 -3.61
N SER A 114 -0.16 -1.00 -4.28
CA SER A 114 -0.19 -2.14 -5.20
C SER A 114 0.65 -1.99 -6.46
N ALA A 115 0.88 -0.78 -6.98
CA ALA A 115 1.82 -0.58 -8.08
C ALA A 115 3.28 -0.97 -7.74
N ASN A 116 3.60 -1.21 -6.47
CA ASN A 116 4.89 -1.79 -6.09
C ASN A 116 5.00 -3.28 -6.43
N TYR A 117 3.90 -4.02 -6.56
CA TYR A 117 3.93 -5.48 -6.66
C TYR A 117 2.93 -6.10 -7.64
N ALA A 118 1.88 -5.39 -8.04
CA ALA A 118 0.79 -5.90 -8.84
C ALA A 118 0.84 -5.38 -10.29
N HIS A 119 0.28 -6.19 -11.18
CA HIS A 119 -0.02 -5.88 -12.57
C HIS A 119 -1.52 -6.14 -12.77
N SER A 120 -2.33 -5.09 -12.90
CA SER A 120 -3.78 -5.20 -13.00
C SER A 120 -4.37 -4.21 -14.01
N ALA A 121 -5.31 -4.69 -14.83
CA ALA A 121 -6.08 -3.86 -15.75
C ALA A 121 -7.16 -3.04 -15.05
N ASP A 122 -7.49 -3.32 -13.78
CA ASP A 122 -8.35 -2.45 -12.98
C ASP A 122 -7.87 -2.42 -11.52
N ARG A 123 -7.76 -1.21 -10.98
CA ARG A 123 -7.43 -0.95 -9.57
C ARG A 123 -8.46 -1.47 -8.58
N GLU A 124 -9.70 -1.69 -9.01
CA GLU A 124 -10.77 -2.16 -8.13
C GLU A 124 -10.76 -3.68 -7.94
N TRP A 125 -9.85 -4.43 -8.58
CA TRP A 125 -9.72 -5.88 -8.42
C TRP A 125 -8.99 -6.27 -7.14
N TYR A 126 -9.46 -5.81 -5.98
CA TYR A 126 -8.80 -6.02 -4.69
C TYR A 126 -8.77 -7.50 -4.29
N SER A 127 -9.89 -8.21 -4.46
CA SER A 127 -10.02 -9.65 -4.25
C SER A 127 -10.61 -10.36 -5.48
N ASP A 128 -10.65 -11.69 -5.44
CA ASP A 128 -11.28 -12.50 -6.48
C ASP A 128 -12.78 -12.17 -6.64
N ALA A 129 -13.41 -11.60 -5.61
CA ALA A 129 -14.81 -11.20 -5.66
C ALA A 129 -15.08 -10.05 -6.64
N ASP A 130 -14.06 -9.23 -6.93
CA ASP A 130 -14.11 -8.02 -7.75
C ASP A 130 -13.79 -8.27 -9.23
N LEU A 131 -13.22 -9.43 -9.55
CA LEU A 131 -12.86 -9.81 -10.91
C LEU A 131 -14.13 -9.96 -11.78
N THR A 132 -14.04 -9.44 -13.00
CA THR A 132 -15.07 -9.69 -14.03
C THR A 132 -14.96 -11.12 -14.55
N THR A 133 -16.02 -11.62 -15.19
CA THR A 133 -15.98 -12.92 -15.88
C THR A 133 -14.84 -12.98 -16.89
N GLU A 134 -14.66 -11.91 -17.69
CA GLU A 134 -13.54 -11.80 -18.64
C GLU A 134 -12.18 -11.93 -17.94
N ALA A 135 -12.01 -11.31 -16.77
CA ALA A 135 -10.76 -11.35 -16.05
C ALA A 135 -10.45 -12.74 -15.50
N VAL A 136 -11.45 -13.44 -14.97
CA VAL A 136 -11.32 -14.81 -14.48
C VAL A 136 -10.98 -15.76 -15.65
N GLU A 137 -11.70 -15.66 -16.77
CA GLU A 137 -11.48 -16.52 -17.95
C GLU A 137 -10.09 -16.31 -18.57
N ASN A 138 -9.57 -15.08 -18.56
CA ASN A 138 -8.25 -14.75 -19.10
C ASN A 138 -7.10 -14.92 -18.08
N GLY A 139 -7.41 -15.39 -16.86
CA GLY A 139 -6.44 -15.78 -15.85
C GLY A 139 -5.82 -14.62 -15.06
N CYS A 140 -6.46 -13.44 -15.06
CA CYS A 140 -6.04 -12.37 -14.15
C CYS A 140 -6.21 -12.80 -12.70
N ARG A 141 -5.30 -12.29 -11.87
CA ARG A 141 -5.32 -12.51 -10.42
C ARG A 141 -5.62 -11.20 -9.72
N ASP A 142 -6.40 -11.27 -8.67
CA ASP A 142 -6.70 -10.14 -7.82
C ASP A 142 -5.46 -9.59 -7.12
N ILE A 143 -5.52 -8.32 -6.73
CA ILE A 143 -4.38 -7.59 -6.14
C ILE A 143 -3.93 -8.25 -4.83
N ALA A 144 -4.85 -8.72 -3.98
CA ALA A 144 -4.51 -9.43 -2.75
C ALA A 144 -3.72 -10.73 -3.03
N TYR A 145 -4.11 -11.50 -4.04
CA TYR A 145 -3.32 -12.66 -4.48
C TYR A 145 -1.93 -12.23 -4.97
N GLN A 146 -1.85 -11.19 -5.79
CA GLN A 146 -0.57 -10.69 -6.31
C GLN A 146 0.38 -10.21 -5.21
N LEU A 147 -0.13 -9.63 -4.11
CA LEU A 147 0.66 -9.23 -2.94
C LEU A 147 1.47 -10.40 -2.34
N VAL A 148 0.89 -11.60 -2.33
CA VAL A 148 1.50 -12.79 -1.72
C VAL A 148 2.34 -13.60 -2.72
N HIS A 149 2.16 -13.39 -4.03
CA HIS A 149 2.73 -14.24 -5.07
C HIS A 149 3.76 -13.58 -5.98
N ASN A 150 3.65 -12.28 -6.27
CA ASN A 150 4.49 -11.66 -7.31
C ASN A 150 5.89 -11.34 -6.83
N THR A 151 6.01 -10.74 -5.64
CA THR A 151 7.29 -10.33 -5.06
C THR A 151 7.32 -10.71 -3.59
N GLU A 152 8.46 -11.24 -3.13
CA GLU A 152 8.66 -11.46 -1.70
C GLU A 152 8.95 -10.13 -0.99
N ILE A 153 7.95 -9.61 -0.28
CA ILE A 153 8.04 -8.36 0.48
C ILE A 153 8.34 -8.69 1.94
N ASP A 154 9.38 -8.05 2.50
CA ASP A 154 9.86 -8.27 3.87
C ASP A 154 8.92 -7.64 4.90
N VAL A 155 8.40 -6.43 4.63
CA VAL A 155 7.46 -5.72 5.53
C VAL A 155 6.25 -5.19 4.78
N ILE A 156 5.04 -5.55 5.22
CA ILE A 156 3.77 -5.06 4.68
C ILE A 156 2.93 -4.54 5.85
N LEU A 157 2.67 -3.25 5.94
CA LEU A 157 1.91 -2.61 7.01
C LEU A 157 0.82 -1.69 6.46
N GLY A 158 -0.41 -1.85 6.93
CA GLY A 158 -1.54 -1.00 6.58
C GLY A 158 -2.87 -1.65 6.95
N GLY A 159 -3.94 -1.35 6.22
CA GLY A 159 -5.21 -2.05 6.36
C GLY A 159 -5.40 -3.15 5.31
N GLY A 160 -6.62 -3.68 5.18
CA GLY A 160 -7.05 -4.51 4.06
C GLY A 160 -7.21 -5.99 4.40
N ARG A 161 -7.47 -6.35 5.67
CA ARG A 161 -7.68 -7.74 6.09
C ARG A 161 -8.79 -8.43 5.29
N ARG A 162 -9.86 -7.70 4.98
CA ARG A 162 -11.06 -8.21 4.30
C ARG A 162 -10.73 -8.95 3.01
N TYR A 163 -9.78 -8.45 2.21
CA TYR A 163 -9.44 -9.02 0.90
C TYR A 163 -8.55 -10.27 0.98
N MET A 164 -8.01 -10.55 2.16
CA MET A 164 -7.10 -11.66 2.41
C MET A 164 -7.81 -12.89 2.98
N LEU A 165 -9.04 -12.73 3.48
CA LEU A 165 -9.79 -13.75 4.21
C LEU A 165 -10.98 -14.28 3.40
N PRO A 166 -11.36 -15.56 3.57
CA PRO A 166 -12.56 -16.12 2.94
C PRO A 166 -13.83 -15.56 3.58
N ARG A 167 -14.95 -15.57 2.83
CA ARG A 167 -16.27 -15.13 3.33
C ARG A 167 -16.79 -15.86 4.57
N THR A 168 -16.22 -17.03 4.87
CA THR A 168 -16.55 -17.81 6.05
C THR A 168 -15.83 -17.31 7.31
N ALA A 169 -14.69 -16.61 7.18
CA ALA A 169 -13.91 -16.10 8.29
C ALA A 169 -14.46 -14.75 8.77
N SER A 170 -14.58 -14.59 10.10
CA SER A 170 -14.82 -13.29 10.74
C SER A 170 -13.55 -12.46 10.82
N ASP A 171 -13.69 -11.15 10.71
CA ASP A 171 -12.61 -10.23 11.06
C ASP A 171 -12.30 -10.32 12.56
N PRO A 172 -11.01 -10.32 12.97
CA PRO A 172 -10.63 -10.51 14.38
C PRO A 172 -11.03 -9.35 15.29
N GLU A 173 -11.19 -8.15 14.75
CA GLU A 173 -11.53 -6.94 15.51
C GLU A 173 -13.02 -6.61 15.45
N TYR A 174 -13.63 -6.89 14.29
CA TYR A 174 -15.06 -6.69 14.05
C TYR A 174 -15.73 -8.02 13.68
N PRO A 175 -16.13 -8.86 14.66
CA PRO A 175 -16.61 -10.22 14.38
C PRO A 175 -17.83 -10.31 13.45
N ALA A 176 -18.59 -9.22 13.33
CA ALA A 176 -19.73 -9.07 12.42
C ALA A 176 -19.31 -8.87 10.95
N GLU A 177 -18.09 -8.37 10.70
CA GLU A 177 -17.52 -8.29 9.36
C GLU A 177 -16.91 -9.64 8.95
N LYS A 178 -16.94 -9.90 7.64
CA LYS A 178 -16.44 -11.13 7.03
C LYS A 178 -15.42 -10.81 5.96
N GLY A 179 -14.56 -11.80 5.66
CA GLY A 179 -13.69 -11.76 4.48
C GLY A 179 -14.48 -11.62 3.17
N ASP A 180 -13.81 -11.18 2.12
CA ASP A 180 -14.46 -10.92 0.82
C ASP A 180 -14.32 -12.10 -0.15
N ARG A 181 -13.31 -12.95 0.05
CA ARG A 181 -12.88 -13.92 -0.95
C ARG A 181 -13.91 -15.02 -1.19
N LYS A 182 -14.25 -15.27 -2.45
CA LYS A 182 -15.20 -16.31 -2.90
C LYS A 182 -14.49 -17.64 -3.17
N ASP A 183 -13.19 -17.60 -3.42
CA ASP A 183 -12.34 -18.76 -3.68
C ASP A 183 -11.96 -19.59 -2.43
N GLY A 184 -12.44 -19.18 -1.25
CA GLY A 184 -12.22 -19.90 0.01
C GLY A 184 -10.78 -19.82 0.56
N LYS A 185 -9.92 -18.99 -0.03
CA LYS A 185 -8.52 -18.88 0.41
C LYS A 185 -8.37 -17.98 1.62
N ASP A 186 -7.44 -18.38 2.49
CA ASP A 186 -6.83 -17.53 3.49
C ASP A 186 -5.40 -17.18 3.03
N LEU A 187 -5.26 -15.99 2.46
CA LEU A 187 -4.00 -15.50 1.93
C LEU A 187 -3.01 -15.11 3.02
N ILE A 188 -3.47 -14.85 4.25
CA ILE A 188 -2.60 -14.59 5.40
C ILE A 188 -1.90 -15.89 5.80
N ALA A 189 -2.67 -16.98 5.92
CA ALA A 189 -2.13 -18.31 6.17
C ALA A 189 -1.22 -18.78 5.03
N GLU A 190 -1.58 -18.51 3.77
CA GLU A 190 -0.74 -18.84 2.61
C GLU A 190 0.59 -18.05 2.62
N TRP A 191 0.54 -16.75 2.92
CA TRP A 191 1.74 -15.93 3.08
C TRP A 191 2.65 -16.49 4.17
N ALA A 192 2.11 -16.84 5.34
CA ALA A 192 2.89 -17.39 6.45
C ALA A 192 3.55 -18.73 6.09
N LYS A 193 2.82 -19.62 5.39
CA LYS A 193 3.35 -20.91 4.91
C LYS A 193 4.53 -20.74 3.95
N LYS A 194 4.53 -19.71 3.11
CA LYS A 194 5.65 -19.41 2.20
C LYS A 194 6.92 -18.97 2.92
N LYS A 195 6.87 -18.67 4.23
CA LYS A 195 8.01 -18.23 5.03
C LYS A 195 8.59 -19.33 5.93
N THR A 196 8.35 -20.61 5.61
CA THR A 196 8.96 -21.73 6.34
C THR A 196 10.49 -21.58 6.40
N GLY A 197 11.05 -21.70 7.60
CA GLY A 197 12.49 -21.51 7.86
C GLY A 197 12.91 -20.05 8.07
N LYS A 198 11.96 -19.10 8.12
CA LYS A 198 12.17 -17.69 8.44
C LYS A 198 11.30 -17.27 9.63
N VAL A 199 11.68 -16.20 10.32
CA VAL A 199 10.88 -15.64 11.41
C VAL A 199 9.84 -14.69 10.82
N ALA A 200 8.66 -15.23 10.47
CA ALA A 200 7.53 -14.46 9.96
C ALA A 200 6.47 -14.19 11.05
N LYS A 201 5.95 -12.97 11.09
CA LYS A 201 4.90 -12.55 12.03
C LYS A 201 3.75 -11.91 11.28
N TYR A 202 2.54 -12.38 11.59
CA TYR A 202 1.30 -11.68 11.25
C TYR A 202 0.76 -11.00 12.51
N VAL A 203 0.39 -9.72 12.41
CA VAL A 203 -0.20 -8.93 13.49
C VAL A 203 -1.38 -8.12 12.94
N TRP A 204 -2.35 -7.81 13.80
CA TRP A 204 -3.54 -7.05 13.39
C TRP A 204 -3.95 -5.97 14.39
N ASN A 205 -3.27 -5.85 15.52
CA ASN A 205 -3.50 -4.83 16.55
C ASN A 205 -2.17 -4.26 17.06
N LYS A 206 -2.26 -3.18 17.85
CA LYS A 206 -1.12 -2.47 18.43
C LYS A 206 -0.30 -3.31 19.39
N THR A 207 -0.95 -4.08 20.26
CA THR A 207 -0.27 -4.91 21.28
C THR A 207 0.67 -5.92 20.62
N ASP A 208 0.16 -6.67 19.63
CA ASP A 208 0.95 -7.65 18.89
C ASP A 208 2.03 -6.96 18.05
N PHE A 209 1.72 -5.81 17.44
CA PHE A 209 2.68 -5.01 16.69
C PHE A 209 3.85 -4.53 17.57
N ASP A 210 3.58 -4.09 18.79
CA ASP A 210 4.60 -3.64 19.74
C ASP A 210 5.47 -4.81 20.20
N ALA A 211 4.88 -5.99 20.40
CA ALA A 211 5.59 -7.21 20.78
C ALA A 211 6.53 -7.77 19.69
N VAL A 212 6.42 -7.32 18.43
CA VAL A 212 7.35 -7.73 17.37
C VAL A 212 8.75 -7.19 17.66
N ASP A 213 9.72 -8.08 17.91
CA ASP A 213 11.14 -7.73 17.98
C ASP A 213 11.70 -7.56 16.54
N PRO A 214 12.01 -6.31 16.11
CA PRO A 214 12.49 -6.07 14.75
C PRO A 214 13.87 -6.69 14.48
N ARG A 215 14.67 -6.97 15.52
CA ARG A 215 16.02 -7.55 15.38
C ARG A 215 15.97 -8.99 14.87
N HIS A 216 14.95 -9.74 15.28
CA HIS A 216 14.81 -11.16 14.98
C HIS A 216 13.72 -11.48 13.96
N THR A 217 12.86 -10.53 13.60
CA THR A 217 11.77 -10.75 12.64
C THR A 217 12.25 -10.57 11.20
N ASP A 218 12.18 -11.60 10.38
CA ASP A 218 12.56 -11.55 8.95
C ASP A 218 11.42 -10.97 8.11
N PHE A 219 10.18 -11.35 8.43
CA PHE A 219 8.99 -10.96 7.67
C PHE A 219 7.89 -10.46 8.60
N LEU A 220 7.29 -9.32 8.28
CA LEU A 220 6.18 -8.76 9.04
C LEU A 220 5.01 -8.41 8.11
N LEU A 221 3.85 -9.00 8.37
CA LEU A 221 2.57 -8.62 7.79
C LEU A 221 1.68 -8.03 8.90
N GLY A 222 1.42 -6.73 8.85
CA GLY A 222 0.55 -6.03 9.78
C GLY A 222 -0.67 -5.48 9.04
N LEU A 223 -1.85 -6.00 9.35
CA LEU A 223 -3.11 -5.57 8.73
C LEU A 223 -4.07 -5.09 9.83
N PHE A 224 -4.19 -3.78 10.00
CA PHE A 224 -4.78 -3.16 11.20
C PHE A 224 -6.26 -2.84 11.08
N GLU A 225 -6.83 -2.83 9.88
CA GLU A 225 -8.27 -2.62 9.66
C GLU A 225 -8.79 -3.53 8.53
N PRO A 226 -10.11 -3.85 8.46
CA PRO A 226 -10.69 -4.64 7.37
C PRO A 226 -10.44 -4.01 6.00
N LYS A 227 -10.53 -2.68 5.91
CA LYS A 227 -10.30 -1.89 4.69
C LYS A 227 -9.17 -0.90 4.89
N ASP A 228 -9.44 0.40 4.81
CA ASP A 228 -8.45 1.45 5.03
C ASP A 228 -8.30 1.70 6.53
N CYS A 229 -7.11 2.12 6.99
CA CYS A 229 -6.93 2.47 8.39
C CYS A 229 -7.85 3.64 8.77
N ARG A 230 -8.14 3.82 10.06
CA ARG A 230 -8.87 5.01 10.53
C ARG A 230 -8.09 6.30 10.23
N TYR A 231 -8.80 7.43 10.12
CA TYR A 231 -8.14 8.73 10.10
C TYR A 231 -7.39 8.93 11.41
N GLU A 232 -6.27 9.66 11.41
CA GLU A 232 -5.45 9.86 12.62
C GLU A 232 -6.25 10.47 13.79
N LEU A 233 -7.18 11.38 13.50
CA LEU A 233 -8.06 11.99 14.50
C LEU A 233 -9.06 10.99 15.12
N GLU A 234 -9.36 9.90 14.43
CA GLU A 234 -10.33 8.87 14.81
C GLU A 234 -9.63 7.55 15.23
N ARG A 235 -8.31 7.51 15.17
CA ARG A 235 -7.49 6.33 15.47
C ARG A 235 -7.60 5.99 16.95
N ASP A 236 -7.82 4.72 17.27
CA ASP A 236 -7.68 4.24 18.64
C ASP A 236 -6.21 3.87 18.88
N PRO A 237 -5.45 4.63 19.69
CA PRO A 237 -4.03 4.38 19.89
C PRO A 237 -3.72 3.08 20.64
N VAL A 238 -4.72 2.46 21.28
CA VAL A 238 -4.60 1.15 21.94
C VAL A 238 -4.78 0.00 20.93
N MET A 239 -5.49 0.24 19.84
CA MET A 239 -5.78 -0.78 18.81
C MET A 239 -4.90 -0.65 17.58
N ASP A 240 -4.58 0.58 17.16
CA ASP A 240 -3.96 0.87 15.87
C ASP A 240 -2.60 1.58 16.00
N PRO A 241 -1.55 1.11 15.30
CA PRO A 241 -0.32 1.88 15.18
C PRO A 241 -0.51 3.08 14.25
N SER A 242 0.12 4.19 14.59
CA SER A 242 0.23 5.36 13.70
C SER A 242 1.11 5.08 12.48
N LEU A 243 1.00 5.91 11.44
CA LEU A 243 1.90 5.86 10.28
C LEU A 243 3.38 5.98 10.69
N THR A 244 3.67 6.80 11.69
CA THR A 244 5.02 6.99 12.24
C THR A 244 5.55 5.70 12.87
N GLU A 245 4.75 5.05 13.71
CA GLU A 245 5.14 3.79 14.38
C GLU A 245 5.34 2.66 13.37
N MET A 246 4.42 2.52 12.40
CA MET A 246 4.56 1.55 11.32
C MET A 246 5.85 1.77 10.52
N THR A 247 6.14 3.02 10.16
CA THR A 247 7.36 3.39 9.42
C THR A 247 8.62 3.08 10.23
N GLU A 248 8.64 3.41 11.52
CA GLU A 248 9.78 3.15 12.39
C GLU A 248 10.07 1.65 12.51
N LYS A 249 9.03 0.82 12.74
CA LYS A 249 9.19 -0.64 12.81
C LYS A 249 9.69 -1.21 11.47
N ALA A 250 9.14 -0.74 10.35
CA ALA A 250 9.58 -1.15 9.02
C ALA A 250 11.07 -0.84 8.80
N ILE A 251 11.52 0.39 9.10
CA ILE A 251 12.94 0.77 8.99
C ILE A 251 13.81 -0.14 9.86
N LYS A 252 13.43 -0.41 11.10
CA LYS A 252 14.22 -1.27 12.02
C LYS A 252 14.38 -2.70 11.47
N ILE A 253 13.35 -3.27 10.86
CA ILE A 253 13.42 -4.61 10.25
C ILE A 253 14.27 -4.58 8.97
N LEU A 254 13.98 -3.64 8.06
CA LEU A 254 14.60 -3.59 6.73
C LEU A 254 16.09 -3.20 6.78
N SER A 255 16.48 -2.37 7.75
CA SER A 255 17.88 -1.91 7.92
C SER A 255 18.85 -3.01 8.32
N LYS A 256 18.35 -4.20 8.69
CA LYS A 256 19.20 -5.37 8.96
C LYS A 256 19.94 -5.87 7.72
N ASN A 257 19.42 -5.60 6.53
CA ASN A 257 20.04 -6.05 5.29
C ASN A 257 21.20 -5.12 4.90
N PRO A 258 22.47 -5.58 4.90
CA PRO A 258 23.63 -4.74 4.58
C PRO A 258 23.65 -4.27 3.11
N LYS A 259 22.85 -4.89 2.22
CA LYS A 259 22.66 -4.41 0.84
C LYS A 259 21.74 -3.19 0.77
N GLY A 260 21.15 -2.78 1.90
CA GLY A 260 20.15 -1.72 1.99
C GLY A 260 18.74 -2.20 1.67
N PHE A 261 17.82 -1.25 1.60
CA PHE A 261 16.39 -1.52 1.40
C PHE A 261 15.70 -0.50 0.50
N PHE A 262 14.52 -0.86 0.01
CA PHE A 262 13.53 0.06 -0.54
C PHE A 262 12.31 0.06 0.38
N LEU A 263 11.80 1.24 0.75
CA LEU A 263 10.62 1.38 1.58
C LEU A 263 9.67 2.40 0.94
N PHE A 264 8.46 1.96 0.65
CA PHE A 264 7.36 2.84 0.26
C PHE A 264 6.52 3.19 1.50
N VAL A 265 6.31 4.48 1.77
CA VAL A 265 5.48 4.99 2.87
C VAL A 265 4.43 5.94 2.32
N GLU A 266 3.17 5.68 2.63
CA GLU A 266 2.04 6.45 2.08
C GLU A 266 1.12 7.00 3.19
N GLY A 267 0.96 8.33 3.21
CA GLY A 267 -0.14 9.00 3.89
C GLY A 267 -1.42 9.00 3.05
N GLY A 268 -1.91 7.81 2.68
CA GLY A 268 -2.94 7.67 1.65
C GLY A 268 -4.29 8.28 2.01
N ARG A 269 -4.61 8.37 3.31
CA ARG A 269 -5.86 9.00 3.78
C ARG A 269 -5.93 10.52 3.63
N ILE A 270 -4.84 11.20 3.24
CA ILE A 270 -4.90 12.62 2.84
C ILE A 270 -5.84 12.79 1.64
N ASP A 271 -5.77 11.86 0.69
CA ASP A 271 -6.60 11.86 -0.52
C ASP A 271 -8.09 11.70 -0.17
N HIS A 272 -8.39 10.73 0.70
CA HIS A 272 -9.76 10.48 1.17
C HIS A 272 -10.34 11.68 1.92
N GLY A 273 -9.55 12.36 2.76
CA GLY A 273 -9.99 13.57 3.46
C GLY A 273 -10.44 14.66 2.49
N HIS A 274 -9.65 14.90 1.43
CA HIS A 274 -10.04 15.85 0.38
C HIS A 274 -11.27 15.41 -0.41
N HIS A 275 -11.42 14.11 -0.73
CA HIS A 275 -12.61 13.58 -1.39
C HIS A 275 -13.88 13.74 -0.54
N ASP A 276 -13.75 13.59 0.78
CA ASP A 276 -14.84 13.75 1.75
C ASP A 276 -15.16 15.22 2.06
N GLY A 277 -14.36 16.18 1.56
CA GLY A 277 -14.49 17.60 1.89
C GLY A 277 -14.13 17.95 3.34
N LYS A 278 -13.21 17.18 3.93
CA LYS A 278 -12.73 17.33 5.32
C LYS A 278 -11.42 18.12 5.41
#